data_AF-A0A352AXD8-F1
#
_entry.id   AF-A0A352AXD8-F1
#
_cell.length_a   1.000
_cell.length_b   1.000
_cell.length_c   1.000
_cell.angle_alpha   90.00
_cell.angle_beta   90.00
_cell.angle_gamma   90.00
#
_symmetry.space_group_name_H-M   'P 1'
#
loop_
_entity.id
_entity.type
_entity.pdbx_description
1 polymer ?
#
loop_
_entity_poly.entity_id
_entity_poly.type
_entity_poly.pdbx_seq_one_letter_code
_entity_poly.pdbx_strand_id
1 'polypeptide(L)'
;MGKKFQVLPSDWSPIATVRCGYQSSGRREDGQYVEHDVVPHLCHIEMTYACNEKCIFCYNPERAKLGDLSAIDGLVRSVAESQIPHVYLIGGEPSLLPVEKLNEYIDLLSEHSSVTIVTNGLRQLKGISRNLACFGVPIHGANAETHEFLNQSKGSFSKTLDTIRHYVSEGHDVRCIPVLTGYNYDQMYEIIALAASLGMESIYVDRYEDGGIGAVNSQGHHLKPTSEQFGIAVGQIIQAKHDFSIFGGRVGFGTAIPYCLDERMITEGITSNCGVGTYFCAINPKGEFRMCNQSQLVFGTLPDEPIEVIWNKPALDIFRDLSWVSEPCKSCELLLDCTGGCKVDANCSDKFCIDYSVRGLSKPVAELVQKVEHRKPSEMYPVRYRIFRPNRYMKLTTRYPQKFLVTRYQTVKLDETALELAQAILSGAVINEQALIVQFAERVSEHEVRLFVSKMVQVEAIDLIGEV
;
A
#
# COMPACT_ATOMS: atom_id res chain seq x y z
N MET A 1 9.69 4.17 -36.09
CA MET A 1 10.46 3.74 -34.91
C MET A 1 9.49 3.66 -33.74
N GLY A 2 9.22 2.48 -33.22
CA GLY A 2 8.24 2.31 -32.13
C GLY A 2 8.78 2.84 -30.80
N LYS A 3 7.92 3.49 -30.02
CA LYS A 3 8.18 3.72 -28.59
C LYS A 3 8.05 2.37 -27.88
N LYS A 4 9.02 1.99 -27.04
CA LYS A 4 8.92 0.71 -26.31
C LYS A 4 7.81 0.77 -25.28
N PHE A 5 6.88 -0.17 -25.37
CA PHE A 5 5.80 -0.37 -24.39
C PHE A 5 6.36 -0.65 -23.00
N GLN A 6 6.13 0.23 -22.03
CA GLN A 6 6.39 -0.04 -20.61
C GLN A 6 5.05 -0.19 -19.88
N VAL A 7 4.65 -1.44 -19.59
CA VAL A 7 3.69 -1.79 -18.52
C VAL A 7 4.26 -2.99 -17.78
N LEU A 8 4.35 -2.91 -16.45
CA LEU A 8 5.55 -3.36 -15.72
C LEU A 8 5.17 -4.27 -14.53
N PRO A 9 6.08 -5.09 -13.99
CA PRO A 9 5.71 -6.34 -13.33
C PRO A 9 4.94 -6.13 -12.02
N SER A 10 3.86 -6.91 -11.85
CA SER A 10 3.08 -6.99 -10.61
C SER A 10 3.79 -7.83 -9.55
N ASP A 11 4.92 -7.31 -9.05
CA ASP A 11 5.39 -7.67 -7.72
C ASP A 11 4.30 -7.18 -6.75
N TRP A 12 3.53 -8.07 -6.12
CA TRP A 12 2.24 -7.75 -5.46
C TRP A 12 2.39 -6.99 -4.12
N SER A 13 2.82 -5.73 -4.22
CA SER A 13 2.76 -4.73 -3.14
C SER A 13 1.29 -4.43 -2.76
N PRO A 14 0.95 -4.23 -1.47
CA PRO A 14 -0.38 -3.78 -1.06
C PRO A 14 -0.73 -2.37 -1.53
N ILE A 15 0.32 -1.59 -1.81
CA ILE A 15 0.31 -0.26 -2.38
C ILE A 15 1.11 -0.37 -3.68
N ALA A 16 0.48 -0.98 -4.68
CA ALA A 16 1.07 -1.11 -6.00
C ALA A 16 0.92 0.20 -6.78
N THR A 17 1.62 1.24 -6.32
CA THR A 17 2.42 2.01 -7.28
C THR A 17 3.12 0.98 -8.15
N VAL A 18 2.73 0.85 -9.41
CA VAL A 18 3.34 -0.12 -10.30
C VAL A 18 4.85 0.11 -10.23
N ARG A 19 5.63 -0.97 -10.05
CA ARG A 19 7.09 -0.92 -10.18
C ARG A 19 7.37 -0.56 -11.63
N CYS A 20 7.40 0.74 -11.90
CA CYS A 20 7.07 1.32 -13.21
C CYS A 20 8.23 1.19 -14.21
N GLY A 21 9.05 0.14 -14.05
CA GLY A 21 10.36 -0.03 -14.66
C GLY A 21 11.06 1.32 -14.73
N TYR A 22 11.09 2.01 -13.58
CA TYR A 22 11.85 3.23 -13.36
C TYR A 22 13.19 2.98 -14.02
N GLN A 23 13.40 3.61 -15.18
CA GLN A 23 14.69 3.54 -15.81
C GLN A 23 15.66 4.16 -14.81
N SER A 24 16.85 3.56 -14.68
CA SER A 24 17.86 3.97 -13.71
C SER A 24 18.53 5.29 -14.14
N SER A 25 17.69 6.32 -14.26
CA SER A 25 17.94 7.60 -14.94
C SER A 25 17.61 8.83 -14.08
N GLY A 26 17.06 8.66 -12.87
CA GLY A 26 17.12 9.62 -11.76
C GLY A 26 18.50 9.57 -11.09
N ARG A 27 19.52 10.09 -11.77
CA ARG A 27 20.95 9.84 -11.53
C ARG A 27 21.49 10.23 -10.14
N ARG A 28 22.36 9.38 -9.55
CA ARG A 28 23.43 9.82 -8.62
C ARG A 28 24.75 9.92 -9.38
N GLU A 29 25.30 11.12 -9.43
CA GLU A 29 26.50 11.52 -10.16
C GLU A 29 27.28 12.75 -9.57
N ASP A 30 27.00 13.44 -8.44
CA ASP A 30 26.05 13.35 -7.31
C ASP A 30 24.55 13.41 -7.73
N GLY A 31 23.57 13.28 -6.82
CA GLY A 31 22.17 13.64 -7.08
C GLY A 31 21.10 12.56 -7.04
N GLN A 32 21.34 11.38 -6.41
CA GLN A 32 20.32 10.33 -6.24
C GLN A 32 19.05 10.95 -5.67
N TYR A 33 18.03 11.04 -6.50
CA TYR A 33 16.75 11.61 -6.13
C TYR A 33 15.72 10.50 -6.30
N VAL A 34 14.95 10.22 -5.26
CA VAL A 34 13.83 9.31 -5.41
C VAL A 34 12.76 10.04 -6.21
N GLU A 35 12.70 9.73 -7.52
CA GLU A 35 11.71 10.27 -8.43
C GLU A 35 10.29 10.15 -7.84
N HIS A 36 9.53 11.23 -7.99
CA HIS A 36 8.14 11.31 -7.57
C HIS A 36 7.32 11.96 -8.68
N ASP A 37 6.02 11.69 -8.69
CA ASP A 37 5.08 12.40 -9.55
C ASP A 37 4.52 13.64 -8.85
N VAL A 38 3.84 14.52 -9.58
CA VAL A 38 3.38 15.84 -9.06
C VAL A 38 2.29 15.75 -7.98
N VAL A 39 1.78 14.55 -7.72
CA VAL A 39 0.75 14.23 -6.72
C VAL A 39 1.16 12.90 -6.05
N PRO A 40 0.88 12.68 -4.75
CA PRO A 40 0.95 11.34 -4.16
C PRO A 40 -0.04 10.39 -4.85
N HIS A 41 0.26 9.10 -4.86
CA HIS A 41 -0.64 8.05 -5.36
C HIS A 41 -1.47 7.41 -4.24
N LEU A 42 -1.05 7.57 -2.98
CA LEU A 42 -1.78 7.14 -1.78
C LEU A 42 -1.84 8.28 -0.76
N CYS A 43 -3.03 8.59 -0.28
CA CYS A 43 -3.25 9.45 0.88
C CYS A 43 -3.91 8.67 2.02
N HIS A 44 -3.36 8.76 3.23
CA HIS A 44 -4.04 8.33 4.46
C HIS A 44 -4.73 9.54 5.11
N ILE A 45 -6.05 9.49 5.27
CA ILE A 45 -6.78 10.48 6.09
C ILE A 45 -7.01 9.86 7.46
N GLU A 46 -6.52 10.52 8.51
CA GLU A 46 -6.83 10.13 9.89
C GLU A 46 -8.16 10.78 10.32
N MET A 47 -9.20 9.96 10.45
CA MET A 47 -10.60 10.39 10.63
C MET A 47 -10.90 10.94 12.03
N THR A 48 -10.07 10.58 13.00
CA THR A 48 -10.11 11.03 14.39
C THR A 48 -8.74 10.77 15.02
N TYR A 49 -8.46 11.27 16.22
CA TYR A 49 -7.36 10.71 17.01
C TYR A 49 -7.85 9.51 17.86
N ALA A 50 -9.13 9.44 18.21
CA ALA A 50 -9.64 8.53 19.25
C ALA A 50 -9.64 7.07 18.81
N CYS A 51 -9.25 6.16 19.70
CA CYS A 51 -9.39 4.71 19.49
C CYS A 51 -10.06 4.05 20.70
N ASN A 52 -10.88 3.03 20.46
CA ASN A 52 -11.48 2.19 21.50
C ASN A 52 -10.56 1.03 21.97
N GLU A 53 -9.37 0.89 21.38
CA GLU A 53 -8.32 -0.05 21.80
C GLU A 53 -7.09 0.66 22.39
N LYS A 54 -6.22 -0.13 23.04
CA LYS A 54 -5.11 0.37 23.86
C LYS A 54 -3.75 -0.23 23.47
N CYS A 55 -3.62 -0.66 22.22
CA CYS A 55 -2.51 -1.46 21.70
C CYS A 55 -1.13 -0.98 22.18
N ILE A 56 -0.31 -1.89 22.69
CA ILE A 56 0.99 -1.55 23.29
C ILE A 56 1.98 -0.98 22.26
N PHE A 57 1.81 -1.34 20.99
CA PHE A 57 2.63 -0.95 19.85
C PHE A 57 2.13 0.31 19.10
N CYS A 58 1.11 1.01 19.61
CA CYS A 58 0.40 2.05 18.86
C CYS A 58 1.26 3.30 18.57
N TYR A 59 1.32 3.73 17.30
CA TYR A 59 2.05 4.94 16.89
C TYR A 59 1.41 6.26 17.35
N ASN A 60 0.14 6.24 17.78
CA ASN A 60 -0.66 7.43 18.08
C ASN A 60 -0.69 7.72 19.60
N PRO A 61 0.06 8.72 20.11
CA PRO A 61 0.01 9.13 21.51
C PRO A 61 -1.30 9.83 21.89
N GLU A 62 -2.01 10.41 20.92
CA GLU A 62 -3.22 11.22 21.14
C GLU A 62 -4.52 10.40 21.16
N ARG A 63 -4.42 9.06 21.24
CA ARG A 63 -5.53 8.10 21.07
C ARG A 63 -6.73 8.22 22.02
N ALA A 64 -6.67 9.13 22.99
CA ALA A 64 -7.76 9.45 23.92
C ALA A 64 -8.56 10.71 23.55
N LYS A 65 -8.10 11.51 22.57
CA LYS A 65 -8.77 12.74 22.10
C LYS A 65 -9.62 12.43 20.87
N LEU A 66 -10.79 13.04 20.73
CA LEU A 66 -11.62 12.87 19.51
C LEU A 66 -11.08 13.66 18.30
N GLY A 67 -10.40 14.79 18.54
CA GLY A 67 -10.14 15.78 17.49
C GLY A 67 -11.40 16.57 17.14
N ASP A 68 -11.32 17.40 16.10
CA ASP A 68 -12.48 18.12 15.56
C ASP A 68 -13.07 17.35 14.37
N LEU A 69 -14.18 16.64 14.61
CA LEU A 69 -14.86 15.89 13.55
C LEU A 69 -15.50 16.79 12.47
N SER A 70 -15.70 18.09 12.74
CA SER A 70 -16.24 19.03 11.75
C SER A 70 -15.19 19.51 10.74
N ALA A 71 -13.90 19.44 11.09
CA ALA A 71 -12.80 19.72 10.16
C ALA A 71 -12.65 18.63 9.09
N ILE A 72 -12.91 17.37 9.46
CA ILE A 72 -12.76 16.17 8.59
C ILE A 72 -13.54 16.32 7.28
N ASP A 73 -14.73 16.91 7.34
CA ASP A 73 -15.56 17.27 6.19
C ASP A 73 -14.81 18.11 5.13
N GLY A 74 -14.00 19.07 5.58
CA GLY A 74 -13.14 19.88 4.71
C GLY A 74 -11.97 19.07 4.15
N LEU A 75 -11.32 18.27 5.00
CA LEU A 75 -10.17 17.46 4.61
C LEU A 75 -10.52 16.45 3.52
N VAL A 76 -11.65 15.74 3.66
CA VAL A 76 -12.10 14.75 2.67
C VAL A 76 -12.45 15.42 1.34
N ARG A 77 -13.09 16.61 1.36
CA ARG A 77 -13.37 17.37 0.12
C ARG A 77 -12.08 17.80 -0.59
N SER A 78 -11.11 18.39 0.11
CA SER A 78 -9.84 18.79 -0.50
C SER A 78 -8.99 17.60 -0.99
N VAL A 79 -9.09 16.42 -0.36
CA VAL A 79 -8.48 15.18 -0.89
C VAL A 79 -9.17 14.70 -2.17
N ALA A 80 -10.51 14.76 -2.24
CA ALA A 80 -11.27 14.40 -3.44
C ALA A 80 -10.96 15.34 -4.62
N GLU A 81 -10.84 16.65 -4.35
CA GLU A 81 -10.46 17.68 -5.33
C GLU A 81 -9.07 17.44 -5.96
N SER A 82 -8.14 16.84 -5.20
CA SER A 82 -6.81 16.43 -5.68
C SER A 82 -6.79 15.08 -6.42
N GLN A 83 -7.94 14.40 -6.59
CA GLN A 83 -8.10 13.18 -7.42
C GLN A 83 -7.05 12.08 -7.16
N ILE A 84 -6.67 11.88 -5.90
CA ILE A 84 -5.58 10.97 -5.51
C ILE A 84 -5.97 9.51 -5.81
N PRO A 85 -5.16 8.73 -6.56
CA PRO A 85 -5.50 7.36 -6.96
C PRO A 85 -5.98 6.43 -5.82
N HIS A 86 -5.36 6.45 -4.64
CA HIS A 86 -5.78 5.66 -3.48
C HIS A 86 -5.97 6.54 -2.25
N VAL A 87 -7.08 6.36 -1.54
CA VAL A 87 -7.35 7.07 -0.29
C VAL A 87 -7.76 6.07 0.78
N TYR A 88 -6.99 6.00 1.87
CA TYR A 88 -7.26 5.13 3.00
C TYR A 88 -7.81 5.97 4.16
N LEU A 89 -9.01 5.63 4.61
CA LEU A 89 -9.62 6.20 5.81
C LEU A 89 -9.13 5.40 7.02
N ILE A 90 -8.30 6.04 7.85
CA ILE A 90 -7.55 5.44 8.96
C ILE A 90 -7.69 6.30 10.23
N GLY A 91 -6.84 6.08 11.23
CA GLY A 91 -6.49 7.12 12.21
C GLY A 91 -7.47 7.27 13.36
N GLY A 92 -6.93 7.08 14.57
CA GLY A 92 -7.76 6.63 15.66
C GLY A 92 -8.43 5.31 15.26
N GLU A 93 -9.75 5.22 15.39
CA GLU A 93 -10.58 4.15 14.85
C GLU A 93 -11.74 4.76 14.01
N PRO A 94 -11.74 4.61 12.68
CA PRO A 94 -12.78 5.17 11.81
C PRO A 94 -14.21 4.78 12.19
N SER A 95 -14.42 3.56 12.71
CA SER A 95 -15.75 3.13 13.17
C SER A 95 -16.28 3.83 14.41
N LEU A 96 -15.55 4.80 14.98
CA LEU A 96 -16.12 5.75 15.94
C LEU A 96 -17.07 6.77 15.28
N LEU A 97 -16.90 7.06 13.99
CA LEU A 97 -17.82 7.90 13.21
C LEU A 97 -19.12 7.15 12.84
N PRO A 98 -20.22 7.84 12.51
CA PRO A 98 -21.42 7.22 11.94
C PRO A 98 -21.15 6.54 10.59
N VAL A 99 -21.82 5.43 10.29
CA VAL A 99 -21.64 4.70 9.03
C VAL A 99 -22.11 5.54 7.84
N GLU A 100 -23.19 6.30 8.05
CA GLU A 100 -23.76 7.26 7.11
C GLU A 100 -22.70 8.29 6.68
N LYS A 101 -21.90 8.77 7.64
CA LYS A 101 -20.84 9.75 7.38
C LYS A 101 -19.62 9.12 6.70
N LEU A 102 -19.27 7.88 7.04
CA LEU A 102 -18.26 7.12 6.31
C LEU A 102 -18.71 6.85 4.85
N ASN A 103 -20.00 6.61 4.61
CA ASN A 103 -20.56 6.45 3.26
C ASN A 103 -20.46 7.74 2.44
N GLU A 104 -20.84 8.91 3.00
CA GLU A 104 -20.62 10.21 2.34
C GLU A 104 -19.17 10.39 1.87
N TYR A 105 -18.21 10.02 2.72
CA TYR A 105 -16.78 10.11 2.39
C TYR A 105 -16.34 9.08 1.35
N ILE A 106 -16.77 7.82 1.47
CA ILE A 106 -16.44 6.76 0.50
C ILE A 106 -16.97 7.15 -0.88
N ASP A 107 -18.24 7.54 -0.97
CA ASP A 107 -18.89 7.79 -2.25
C ASP A 107 -18.23 8.97 -2.97
N LEU A 108 -18.02 10.10 -2.27
CA LEU A 108 -17.30 11.28 -2.80
C LEU A 108 -15.87 10.94 -3.26
N LEU A 109 -15.09 10.22 -2.46
CA LEU A 109 -13.73 9.84 -2.82
C LEU A 109 -13.72 8.83 -3.98
N SER A 110 -14.73 7.96 -4.07
CA SER A 110 -14.84 6.88 -5.06
C SER A 110 -15.18 7.34 -6.47
N GLU A 111 -15.42 8.63 -6.70
CA GLU A 111 -15.48 9.21 -8.06
C GLU A 111 -14.11 9.15 -8.77
N HIS A 112 -13.02 9.31 -8.01
CA HIS A 112 -11.66 9.42 -8.54
C HIS A 112 -10.64 8.44 -7.91
N SER A 113 -10.91 7.96 -6.70
CA SER A 113 -9.99 7.14 -5.90
C SER A 113 -10.43 5.67 -5.84
N SER A 114 -9.53 4.77 -5.48
CA SER A 114 -9.86 3.54 -4.76
C SER A 114 -9.85 3.81 -3.26
N VAL A 115 -10.89 3.37 -2.53
CA VAL A 115 -11.10 3.75 -1.12
C VAL A 115 -11.00 2.53 -0.20
N THR A 116 -10.16 2.60 0.82
CA THR A 116 -10.01 1.54 1.84
C THR A 116 -10.33 2.10 3.22
N ILE A 117 -10.98 1.31 4.09
CA ILE A 117 -11.10 1.60 5.52
C ILE A 117 -10.14 0.69 6.29
N VAL A 118 -9.34 1.26 7.19
CA VAL A 118 -8.56 0.50 8.18
C VAL A 118 -9.27 0.57 9.53
N THR A 119 -9.65 -0.58 10.10
CA THR A 119 -10.42 -0.66 11.35
C THR A 119 -9.98 -1.85 12.19
N ASN A 120 -9.98 -1.73 13.52
CA ASN A 120 -9.70 -2.82 14.45
C ASN A 120 -10.79 -3.92 14.47
N GLY A 121 -11.95 -3.67 13.86
CA GLY A 121 -13.04 -4.64 13.77
C GLY A 121 -13.87 -4.83 15.04
N LEU A 122 -13.68 -4.03 16.10
CA LEU A 122 -14.51 -4.08 17.30
C LEU A 122 -15.97 -3.65 17.08
N ARG A 123 -16.21 -2.82 16.05
CA ARG A 123 -17.55 -2.39 15.62
C ARG A 123 -17.76 -2.83 14.18
N GLN A 124 -18.92 -3.44 13.93
CA GLN A 124 -19.38 -3.80 12.59
C GLN A 124 -19.94 -2.57 11.86
N LEU A 125 -19.30 -2.17 10.77
CA LEU A 125 -19.74 -1.09 9.88
C LEU A 125 -20.84 -1.57 8.92
N LYS A 126 -22.03 -1.84 9.47
CA LYS A 126 -23.16 -2.44 8.73
C LYS A 126 -23.73 -1.47 7.70
N GLY A 127 -23.90 -1.92 6.47
CA GLY A 127 -24.43 -1.06 5.40
C GLY A 127 -23.43 0.00 4.92
N ILE A 128 -22.13 -0.31 5.00
CA ILE A 128 -21.08 0.51 4.36
C ILE A 128 -21.32 0.58 2.84
N SER A 129 -20.86 1.65 2.20
CA SER A 129 -21.04 1.84 0.77
C SER A 129 -20.42 0.71 -0.03
N ARG A 130 -21.14 0.26 -1.06
CA ARG A 130 -20.65 -0.73 -2.03
C ARG A 130 -19.57 -0.18 -2.95
N ASN A 131 -19.22 1.11 -2.88
CA ASN A 131 -18.08 1.70 -3.56
C ASN A 131 -16.75 1.54 -2.79
N LEU A 132 -16.79 1.09 -1.52
CA LEU A 132 -15.59 0.74 -0.76
C LEU A 132 -14.83 -0.39 -1.47
N ALA A 133 -13.51 -0.22 -1.63
CA ALA A 133 -12.64 -1.17 -2.32
C ALA A 133 -12.01 -2.23 -1.43
N CYS A 134 -11.86 -1.96 -0.13
CA CYS A 134 -11.31 -2.92 0.84
C CYS A 134 -11.57 -2.53 2.29
N PHE A 135 -11.70 -3.52 3.17
CA PHE A 135 -11.48 -3.38 4.60
C PHE A 135 -10.10 -3.93 4.99
N GLY A 136 -9.22 -3.10 5.55
CA GLY A 136 -8.05 -3.56 6.30
C GLY A 136 -8.42 -3.84 7.75
N VAL A 137 -8.33 -5.10 8.18
CA VAL A 137 -8.62 -5.53 9.56
C VAL A 137 -7.46 -6.35 10.13
N PRO A 138 -6.90 -6.04 11.32
CA PRO A 138 -5.76 -6.75 11.85
C PRO A 138 -6.15 -8.04 12.59
N ILE A 139 -5.34 -9.10 12.45
CA ILE A 139 -5.35 -10.27 13.34
C ILE A 139 -3.97 -10.39 13.97
N HIS A 140 -3.77 -9.78 15.15
CA HIS A 140 -2.45 -9.69 15.79
C HIS A 140 -1.92 -11.00 16.40
N GLY A 141 -2.73 -12.05 16.49
CA GLY A 141 -2.35 -13.33 17.10
C GLY A 141 -3.22 -14.45 16.58
N ALA A 142 -2.71 -15.68 16.58
CA ALA A 142 -3.44 -16.88 16.16
C ALA A 142 -4.59 -17.24 17.13
N ASN A 143 -4.58 -16.65 18.33
CA ASN A 143 -5.51 -16.89 19.40
C ASN A 143 -5.82 -15.60 20.17
N ALA A 144 -6.78 -15.67 21.11
CA ALA A 144 -7.18 -14.54 21.93
C ALA A 144 -6.08 -14.05 22.89
N GLU A 145 -5.23 -14.92 23.43
CA GLU A 145 -4.16 -14.50 24.36
C GLU A 145 -3.18 -13.54 23.66
N THR A 146 -2.66 -13.93 22.50
CA THR A 146 -1.69 -13.10 21.77
C THR A 146 -2.33 -11.86 21.16
N HIS A 147 -3.54 -11.97 20.59
CA HIS A 147 -4.23 -10.81 20.03
C HIS A 147 -4.61 -9.78 21.11
N GLU A 148 -5.19 -10.22 22.23
CA GLU A 148 -5.69 -9.34 23.29
C GLU A 148 -4.55 -8.78 24.17
N PHE A 149 -3.41 -9.48 24.28
CA PHE A 149 -2.18 -8.91 24.85
C PHE A 149 -1.66 -7.75 24.00
N LEU A 150 -1.58 -7.92 22.68
CA LEU A 150 -1.02 -6.90 21.79
C LEU A 150 -1.94 -5.67 21.68
N ASN A 151 -3.27 -5.85 21.60
CA ASN A 151 -4.22 -4.74 21.46
C ASN A 151 -4.78 -4.17 22.79
N GLN A 152 -4.56 -4.88 23.91
CA GLN A 152 -5.03 -4.54 25.27
C GLN A 152 -6.56 -4.38 25.39
N SER A 153 -7.31 -5.20 24.65
CA SER A 153 -8.76 -5.12 24.49
C SER A 153 -9.41 -6.49 24.74
N LYS A 154 -9.91 -6.74 25.96
CA LYS A 154 -10.43 -8.07 26.33
C LYS A 154 -11.70 -8.44 25.55
N GLY A 155 -11.73 -9.65 25.00
CA GLY A 155 -12.78 -10.13 24.10
C GLY A 155 -12.79 -9.41 22.75
N SER A 156 -11.67 -8.82 22.29
CA SER A 156 -11.56 -8.26 20.94
C SER A 156 -11.47 -9.36 19.89
N PHE A 157 -10.67 -10.41 20.13
CA PHE A 157 -10.34 -11.42 19.13
C PHE A 157 -11.60 -12.01 18.48
N SER A 158 -12.55 -12.52 19.27
CA SER A 158 -13.81 -13.06 18.76
C SER A 158 -14.61 -12.02 17.97
N LYS A 159 -14.74 -10.77 18.48
CA LYS A 159 -15.49 -9.71 17.81
C LYS A 159 -14.87 -9.36 16.45
N THR A 160 -13.54 -9.24 16.39
CA THR A 160 -12.83 -8.96 15.15
C THR A 160 -13.00 -10.11 14.16
N LEU A 161 -12.95 -11.38 14.60
CA LEU A 161 -13.27 -12.52 13.72
C LEU A 161 -14.74 -12.48 13.22
N ASP A 162 -15.69 -12.15 14.08
CA ASP A 162 -17.13 -12.05 13.73
C ASP A 162 -17.41 -10.85 12.81
N THR A 163 -16.67 -9.76 12.94
CA THR A 163 -16.70 -8.61 12.02
C THR A 163 -16.09 -8.95 10.66
N ILE A 164 -14.99 -9.69 10.61
CA ILE A 164 -14.40 -10.18 9.35
C ILE A 164 -15.40 -11.12 8.64
N ARG A 165 -15.97 -12.10 9.35
CA ARG A 165 -17.02 -12.99 8.82
C ARG A 165 -18.20 -12.20 8.26
N HIS A 166 -18.64 -11.15 8.96
CA HIS A 166 -19.72 -10.29 8.51
C HIS A 166 -19.38 -9.57 7.19
N TYR A 167 -18.25 -8.88 7.10
CA TYR A 167 -17.83 -8.18 5.88
C TYR A 167 -17.66 -9.14 4.68
N VAL A 168 -17.02 -10.29 4.89
CA VAL A 168 -16.88 -11.33 3.85
C VAL A 168 -18.25 -11.89 3.44
N SER A 169 -19.17 -12.13 4.40
CA SER A 169 -20.52 -12.63 4.11
C SER A 169 -21.40 -11.62 3.36
N GLU A 170 -21.15 -10.31 3.52
CA GLU A 170 -21.79 -9.27 2.72
C GLU A 170 -21.14 -9.11 1.33
N GLY A 171 -20.02 -9.78 1.05
CA GLY A 171 -19.28 -9.67 -0.20
C GLY A 171 -18.39 -8.44 -0.29
N HIS A 172 -17.82 -7.99 0.82
CA HIS A 172 -16.73 -7.01 0.83
C HIS A 172 -15.36 -7.71 0.79
N ASP A 173 -14.44 -7.11 0.04
CA ASP A 173 -13.04 -7.50 -0.01
C ASP A 173 -12.36 -7.15 1.34
N VAL A 174 -11.76 -8.14 2.03
CA VAL A 174 -11.13 -7.92 3.35
C VAL A 174 -9.66 -8.35 3.34
N ARG A 175 -8.76 -7.44 3.71
CA ARG A 175 -7.31 -7.64 3.84
C ARG A 175 -6.94 -7.79 5.31
N CYS A 176 -6.16 -8.83 5.64
CA CYS A 176 -5.55 -8.94 6.97
C CYS A 176 -4.29 -8.07 7.05
N ILE A 177 -4.17 -7.28 8.11
CA ILE A 177 -3.03 -6.38 8.36
C ILE A 177 -2.41 -6.64 9.74
N PRO A 178 -1.79 -7.81 9.96
CA PRO A 178 -1.19 -8.15 11.25
C PRO A 178 0.10 -7.33 11.47
N VAL A 179 0.21 -6.70 12.63
CA VAL A 179 1.49 -6.13 13.09
C VAL A 179 2.38 -7.26 13.65
N LEU A 180 3.52 -7.49 13.00
CA LEU A 180 4.56 -8.44 13.40
C LEU A 180 5.49 -7.79 14.44
N THR A 181 5.63 -8.47 15.58
CA THR A 181 6.39 -8.05 16.76
C THR A 181 7.31 -9.19 17.24
N GLY A 182 8.24 -8.91 18.14
CA GLY A 182 9.02 -9.95 18.84
C GLY A 182 8.19 -10.86 19.77
N TYR A 183 6.87 -10.67 19.88
CA TYR A 183 5.96 -11.47 20.71
C TYR A 183 5.02 -12.41 19.91
N ASN A 184 4.86 -12.21 18.61
CA ASN A 184 3.99 -13.03 17.74
C ASN A 184 4.69 -13.54 16.45
N TYR A 185 6.01 -13.38 16.36
CA TYR A 185 6.84 -13.75 15.21
C TYR A 185 6.76 -15.23 14.80
N ASP A 186 6.36 -16.09 15.73
CA ASP A 186 6.22 -17.54 15.63
C ASP A 186 4.78 -17.99 15.32
N GLN A 187 3.85 -17.04 15.09
CA GLN A 187 2.43 -17.31 14.80
C GLN A 187 2.00 -16.87 13.40
N MET A 188 2.92 -16.45 12.53
CA MET A 188 2.54 -15.86 11.24
C MET A 188 1.82 -16.86 10.33
N TYR A 189 2.19 -18.15 10.38
CA TYR A 189 1.55 -19.19 9.58
C TYR A 189 0.09 -19.39 10.03
N GLU A 190 -0.13 -19.47 11.34
CA GLU A 190 -1.43 -19.70 11.96
C GLU A 190 -2.36 -18.48 11.81
N ILE A 191 -1.82 -17.26 11.86
CA ILE A 191 -2.55 -16.01 11.56
C ILE A 191 -3.00 -15.99 10.09
N ILE A 192 -2.14 -16.40 9.16
CA ILE A 192 -2.47 -16.48 7.74
C ILE A 192 -3.50 -17.60 7.48
N ALA A 193 -3.34 -18.76 8.11
CA ALA A 193 -4.30 -19.87 8.03
C ALA A 193 -5.68 -19.47 8.58
N LEU A 194 -5.71 -18.72 9.69
CA LEU A 194 -6.94 -18.17 10.25
C LEU A 194 -7.60 -17.17 9.29
N ALA A 195 -6.82 -16.24 8.72
CA ALA A 195 -7.31 -15.32 7.69
C ALA A 195 -7.87 -16.04 6.44
N ALA A 196 -7.22 -17.11 5.98
CA ALA A 196 -7.70 -17.96 4.89
C ALA A 196 -9.04 -18.62 5.24
N SER A 197 -9.15 -19.18 6.45
CA SER A 197 -10.38 -19.84 6.94
C SER A 197 -11.58 -18.89 7.09
N LEU A 198 -11.31 -17.58 7.23
CA LEU A 198 -12.31 -16.51 7.32
C LEU A 198 -12.72 -15.95 5.95
N GLY A 199 -12.08 -16.38 4.86
CA GLY A 199 -12.33 -15.88 3.51
C GLY A 199 -11.72 -14.50 3.21
N MET A 200 -10.66 -14.12 3.93
CA MET A 200 -9.94 -12.86 3.65
C MET A 200 -9.19 -12.96 2.32
N GLU A 201 -9.14 -11.86 1.56
CA GLU A 201 -8.64 -11.84 0.17
C GLU A 201 -7.11 -11.73 0.07
N SER A 202 -6.48 -11.06 1.05
CA SER A 202 -5.02 -10.82 1.06
C SER A 202 -4.49 -10.62 2.48
N ILE A 203 -3.18 -10.82 2.68
CA ILE A 203 -2.47 -10.48 3.93
C ILE A 203 -1.26 -9.61 3.63
N TYR A 204 -1.13 -8.53 4.38
CA TYR A 204 0.06 -7.69 4.34
C TYR A 204 0.54 -7.39 5.75
N VAL A 205 1.68 -7.99 6.08
CA VAL A 205 2.28 -7.97 7.42
C VAL A 205 3.03 -6.65 7.62
N ASP A 206 2.73 -5.93 8.69
CA ASP A 206 3.43 -4.71 9.06
C ASP A 206 4.44 -5.02 10.17
N ARG A 207 5.75 -5.00 9.89
CA ARG A 207 6.76 -5.18 10.92
C ARG A 207 6.75 -3.96 11.84
N TYR A 208 6.66 -4.21 13.14
CA TYR A 208 6.64 -3.16 14.15
C TYR A 208 7.89 -2.26 14.08
N GLU A 209 7.65 -0.96 14.28
CA GLU A 209 8.66 0.09 14.40
C GLU A 209 8.32 1.04 15.54
N ASP A 210 9.35 1.69 16.08
CA ASP A 210 9.19 2.58 17.24
C ASP A 210 8.52 3.90 16.85
N GLY A 211 7.19 3.96 17.03
CA GLY A 211 6.39 5.17 16.94
C GLY A 211 5.55 5.40 18.20
N GLY A 212 5.38 6.66 18.61
CA GLY A 212 4.44 7.09 19.65
C GLY A 212 4.48 6.29 20.96
N ILE A 213 3.36 5.62 21.28
CA ILE A 213 3.21 4.80 22.49
C ILE A 213 4.04 3.52 22.38
N GLY A 214 4.13 2.96 21.17
CA GLY A 214 5.00 1.81 20.88
C GLY A 214 6.44 2.08 21.29
N ALA A 215 7.01 3.21 20.87
CA ALA A 215 8.41 3.57 21.16
C ALA A 215 8.74 3.52 22.67
N VAL A 216 7.81 3.96 23.53
CA VAL A 216 7.95 3.93 25.00
C VAL A 216 7.86 2.50 25.55
N ASN A 217 6.97 1.67 24.99
CA ASN A 217 6.73 0.29 25.43
C ASN A 217 7.72 -0.72 24.85
N SER A 218 8.44 -0.34 23.79
CA SER A 218 9.21 -1.22 22.89
C SER A 218 10.14 -2.21 23.60
N GLN A 219 10.97 -1.70 24.52
CA GLN A 219 11.92 -2.51 25.28
C GLN A 219 11.23 -3.40 26.32
N GLY A 220 10.25 -2.87 27.06
CA GLY A 220 9.55 -3.61 28.12
C GLY A 220 8.68 -4.77 27.59
N HIS A 221 8.21 -4.66 26.35
CA HIS A 221 7.36 -5.65 25.70
C HIS A 221 8.03 -6.39 24.52
N HIS A 222 9.34 -6.19 24.30
CA HIS A 222 10.11 -6.81 23.22
C HIS A 222 9.45 -6.64 21.83
N LEU A 223 8.97 -5.43 21.52
CA LEU A 223 8.11 -5.21 20.36
C LEU A 223 8.85 -5.35 19.01
N LYS A 224 10.09 -4.84 18.90
CA LYS A 224 10.92 -5.04 17.70
C LYS A 224 11.41 -6.49 17.63
N PRO A 225 11.06 -7.28 16.59
CA PRO A 225 11.61 -8.62 16.42
C PRO A 225 13.12 -8.56 16.12
N THR A 226 13.87 -9.54 16.61
CA THR A 226 15.26 -9.76 16.20
C THR A 226 15.34 -10.25 14.75
N SER A 227 16.53 -10.21 14.14
CA SER A 227 16.73 -10.75 12.78
C SER A 227 16.44 -12.26 12.69
N GLU A 228 16.67 -13.01 13.77
CA GLU A 228 16.33 -14.44 13.87
C GLU A 228 14.81 -14.65 13.93
N GLN A 229 14.12 -13.90 14.80
CA GLN A 229 12.65 -13.90 14.88
C GLN A 229 12.01 -13.49 13.55
N PHE A 230 12.59 -12.50 12.86
CA PHE A 230 12.13 -12.09 11.54
C PHE A 230 12.35 -13.18 10.48
N GLY A 231 13.49 -13.89 10.49
CA GLY A 231 13.74 -15.03 9.59
C GLY A 231 12.77 -16.20 9.82
N ILE A 232 12.35 -16.44 11.06
CA ILE A 232 11.29 -17.40 11.40
C ILE A 232 9.95 -16.95 10.82
N ALA A 233 9.56 -15.69 11.08
CA ALA A 233 8.34 -15.09 10.55
C ALA A 233 8.28 -15.12 9.01
N VAL A 234 9.37 -14.78 8.31
CA VAL A 234 9.46 -14.87 6.84
C VAL A 234 9.29 -16.31 6.36
N GLY A 235 9.87 -17.31 7.04
CA GLY A 235 9.66 -18.72 6.71
C GLY A 235 8.19 -19.13 6.77
N GLN A 236 7.50 -18.75 7.85
CA GLN A 236 6.06 -18.99 8.03
C GLN A 236 5.20 -18.27 6.97
N ILE A 237 5.50 -17.00 6.68
CA ILE A 237 4.78 -16.19 5.67
C ILE A 237 4.92 -16.82 4.28
N ILE A 238 6.11 -17.29 3.91
CA ILE A 238 6.37 -17.96 2.64
C ILE A 238 5.64 -19.29 2.55
N GLN A 239 5.72 -20.14 3.57
CA GLN A 239 5.01 -21.42 3.57
C GLN A 239 3.50 -21.20 3.38
N ALA A 240 2.92 -20.27 4.14
CA ALA A 240 1.49 -19.95 4.07
C ALA A 240 1.09 -19.33 2.71
N LYS A 241 1.96 -18.56 2.05
CA LYS A 241 1.74 -18.05 0.68
C LYS A 241 1.59 -19.17 -0.35
N HIS A 242 2.26 -20.31 -0.16
CA HIS A 242 2.12 -21.49 -1.03
C HIS A 242 0.92 -22.36 -0.63
N ASP A 243 0.71 -22.59 0.67
CA ASP A 243 -0.32 -23.51 1.19
C ASP A 243 -1.76 -22.96 0.99
N PHE A 244 -1.95 -21.63 1.01
CA PHE A 244 -3.28 -21.00 0.95
C PHE A 244 -3.55 -20.29 -0.38
N SER A 245 -3.94 -21.06 -1.39
CA SER A 245 -4.22 -20.58 -2.76
C SER A 245 -5.32 -19.50 -2.87
N ILE A 246 -6.20 -19.36 -1.87
CA ILE A 246 -7.26 -18.33 -1.80
C ILE A 246 -6.72 -16.90 -1.99
N PHE A 247 -5.49 -16.62 -1.54
CA PHE A 247 -4.91 -15.30 -1.67
C PHE A 247 -4.43 -14.97 -3.09
N GLY A 248 -4.33 -15.95 -4.00
CA GLY A 248 -3.78 -15.73 -5.35
C GLY A 248 -2.34 -15.20 -5.34
N GLY A 249 -1.56 -15.51 -4.30
CA GLY A 249 -0.22 -14.98 -4.07
C GLY A 249 -0.16 -13.62 -3.35
N ARG A 250 -1.30 -13.00 -3.02
CA ARG A 250 -1.45 -11.70 -2.34
C ARG A 250 -1.18 -11.79 -0.83
N VAL A 251 0.01 -12.30 -0.50
CA VAL A 251 0.60 -12.40 0.83
C VAL A 251 1.99 -11.75 0.75
N GLY A 252 2.29 -10.80 1.64
CA GLY A 252 3.60 -10.16 1.74
C GLY A 252 3.70 -9.15 2.89
N PHE A 253 4.59 -8.16 2.78
CA PHE A 253 4.73 -7.08 3.77
C PHE A 253 4.01 -5.80 3.35
N GLY A 254 3.48 -5.03 4.32
CA GLY A 254 2.99 -3.67 4.13
C GLY A 254 4.10 -2.64 4.35
N THR A 255 4.68 -2.63 5.55
CA THR A 255 5.91 -1.89 5.89
C THR A 255 7.08 -2.21 4.97
N ALA A 256 7.91 -1.19 4.70
CA ALA A 256 9.15 -1.36 3.96
C ALA A 256 10.21 -2.11 4.79
N ILE A 257 10.79 -3.17 4.23
CA ILE A 257 11.81 -4.01 4.89
C ILE A 257 13.12 -3.96 4.08
N PRO A 258 14.31 -3.89 4.70
CA PRO A 258 15.58 -3.98 3.99
C PRO A 258 15.72 -5.31 3.25
N TYR A 259 16.01 -5.25 1.96
CA TYR A 259 16.17 -6.44 1.10
C TYR A 259 17.26 -7.41 1.59
N CYS A 260 18.26 -6.90 2.33
CA CYS A 260 19.35 -7.68 2.91
C CYS A 260 19.04 -8.32 4.27
N LEU A 261 17.84 -8.12 4.84
CA LEU A 261 17.44 -8.79 6.07
C LEU A 261 17.05 -10.26 5.83
N ASP A 262 16.37 -10.55 4.72
CA ASP A 262 16.07 -11.90 4.29
C ASP A 262 15.86 -11.94 2.77
N GLU A 263 16.78 -12.60 2.05
CA GLU A 263 16.76 -12.63 0.59
C GLU A 263 15.58 -13.40 -0.01
N ARG A 264 14.93 -14.28 0.77
CA ARG A 264 13.75 -15.02 0.33
C ARG A 264 12.57 -14.09 0.07
N MET A 265 12.56 -12.90 0.69
CA MET A 265 11.59 -11.86 0.35
C MET A 265 11.68 -11.44 -1.11
N ILE A 266 12.89 -11.46 -1.69
CA ILE A 266 13.15 -11.09 -3.07
C ILE A 266 12.70 -12.20 -4.02
N THR A 267 12.98 -13.47 -3.71
CA THR A 267 12.59 -14.61 -4.57
C THR A 267 11.08 -14.83 -4.58
N GLU A 268 10.42 -14.72 -3.43
CA GLU A 268 8.97 -14.94 -3.31
C GLU A 268 8.11 -13.70 -3.64
N GLY A 269 8.74 -12.60 -4.06
CA GLY A 269 8.03 -11.39 -4.46
C GLY A 269 7.22 -10.73 -3.34
N ILE A 270 7.66 -10.87 -2.08
CA ILE A 270 6.98 -10.33 -0.88
C ILE A 270 7.61 -9.03 -0.32
N THR A 271 8.65 -8.52 -0.98
CA THR A 271 9.27 -7.20 -0.74
C THR A 271 8.26 -6.04 -0.80
N SER A 272 8.33 -5.12 0.17
CA SER A 272 7.65 -3.82 0.13
C SER A 272 8.66 -2.67 0.27
N ASN A 273 8.32 -1.53 -0.33
CA ASN A 273 9.12 -0.30 -0.39
C ASN A 273 8.40 0.86 0.30
N CYS A 274 9.13 1.86 0.80
CA CYS A 274 8.52 2.98 1.49
C CYS A 274 8.19 4.12 0.50
N GLY A 275 6.92 4.48 0.38
CA GLY A 275 6.47 5.60 -0.47
C GLY A 275 6.50 6.98 0.18
N VAL A 276 6.98 7.10 1.43
CA VAL A 276 6.98 8.34 2.22
C VAL A 276 7.51 9.52 1.40
N GLY A 277 6.65 10.48 1.06
CA GLY A 277 7.03 11.66 0.28
C GLY A 277 7.33 11.45 -1.21
N THR A 278 7.21 10.23 -1.74
CA THR A 278 7.50 9.88 -3.15
C THR A 278 6.28 9.33 -3.89
N TYR A 279 5.39 8.62 -3.18
CA TYR A 279 4.03 8.31 -3.65
C TYR A 279 2.98 8.22 -2.53
N PHE A 280 3.37 8.33 -1.25
CA PHE A 280 2.52 8.24 -0.08
C PHE A 280 2.60 9.50 0.78
N CYS A 281 1.45 9.95 1.29
CA CYS A 281 1.31 10.98 2.32
C CYS A 281 0.21 10.61 3.34
N ALA A 282 0.19 11.32 4.47
CA ALA A 282 -0.85 11.23 5.48
C ALA A 282 -1.29 12.62 5.97
N ILE A 283 -2.57 12.77 6.27
CA ILE A 283 -3.18 14.00 6.77
C ILE A 283 -3.84 13.66 8.11
N ASN A 284 -3.51 14.43 9.15
CA ASN A 284 -4.06 14.20 10.49
C ASN A 284 -5.41 14.92 10.71
N PRO A 285 -6.14 14.68 11.82
CA PRO A 285 -7.45 15.28 12.10
C PRO A 285 -7.51 16.81 12.22
N LYS A 286 -6.36 17.51 12.18
CA LYS A 286 -6.29 18.99 12.09
C LYS A 286 -6.01 19.50 10.66
N GLY A 287 -5.85 18.59 9.70
CA GLY A 287 -5.39 18.91 8.34
C GLY A 287 -3.86 19.01 8.19
N GLU A 288 -3.06 18.75 9.22
CA GLU A 288 -1.59 18.81 9.14
C GLU A 288 -1.08 17.73 8.16
N PHE A 289 -0.48 18.16 7.04
CA PHE A 289 0.05 17.29 5.98
C PHE A 289 1.44 16.76 6.32
N ARG A 290 1.60 15.45 6.28
CA ARG A 290 2.79 14.70 6.70
C ARG A 290 3.17 13.68 5.64
N MET A 291 4.46 13.38 5.49
CA MET A 291 4.92 12.40 4.48
C MET A 291 4.55 10.95 4.86
N CYS A 292 4.30 10.68 6.15
CA CYS A 292 3.91 9.39 6.71
C CYS A 292 3.05 9.63 7.96
N ASN A 293 2.07 8.75 8.23
CA ASN A 293 1.18 8.84 9.38
C ASN A 293 1.89 8.73 10.76
N GLN A 294 3.13 8.24 10.79
CA GLN A 294 3.96 8.23 12.00
C GLN A 294 4.97 9.39 12.10
N SER A 295 5.18 10.14 11.01
CA SER A 295 6.13 11.27 11.00
C SER A 295 5.64 12.42 11.88
N GLN A 296 6.56 13.11 12.56
CA GLN A 296 6.27 14.35 13.29
C GLN A 296 6.48 15.61 12.42
N LEU A 297 6.99 15.46 11.19
CA LEU A 297 7.23 16.57 10.28
C LEU A 297 5.96 16.93 9.51
N VAL A 298 5.60 18.21 9.57
CA VAL A 298 4.44 18.81 8.90
C VAL A 298 4.93 19.77 7.81
N PHE A 299 4.32 19.73 6.63
CA PHE A 299 4.78 20.47 5.44
C PHE A 299 3.76 21.49 4.90
N GLY A 300 2.54 21.48 5.43
CA GLY A 300 1.43 22.38 5.12
C GLY A 300 0.16 21.93 5.84
N THR A 301 -0.93 22.66 5.67
CA THR A 301 -2.22 22.38 6.31
C THR A 301 -3.36 22.46 5.30
N LEU A 302 -4.28 21.51 5.33
CA LEU A 302 -5.53 21.53 4.56
C LEU A 302 -6.66 22.13 5.43
N PRO A 303 -7.63 22.85 4.83
CA PRO A 303 -7.80 23.12 3.39
C PRO A 303 -6.98 24.32 2.87
N ASP A 304 -6.21 24.99 3.72
CA ASP A 304 -5.51 26.25 3.39
C ASP A 304 -4.52 26.12 2.22
N GLU A 305 -3.87 24.96 2.07
CA GLU A 305 -2.98 24.64 0.95
C GLU A 305 -3.39 23.32 0.25
N PRO A 306 -3.57 23.30 -1.09
CA PRO A 306 -3.85 22.07 -1.84
C PRO A 306 -2.71 21.05 -1.78
N ILE A 307 -3.04 19.75 -1.88
CA ILE A 307 -2.07 18.66 -1.72
C ILE A 307 -0.96 18.73 -2.77
N GLU A 308 -1.29 19.00 -4.03
CA GLU A 308 -0.28 19.19 -5.09
C GLU A 308 0.63 20.41 -4.86
N VAL A 309 0.20 21.42 -4.10
CA VAL A 309 1.07 22.55 -3.72
C VAL A 309 2.03 22.13 -2.62
N ILE A 310 1.52 21.48 -1.55
CA ILE A 310 2.36 21.01 -0.44
C ILE A 310 3.39 19.97 -0.91
N TRP A 311 2.98 19.03 -1.75
CA TRP A 311 3.80 17.91 -2.22
C TRP A 311 5.01 18.30 -3.05
N ASN A 312 4.94 19.44 -3.75
CA ASN A 312 6.03 19.95 -4.59
C ASN A 312 6.84 21.08 -3.91
N LYS A 313 6.68 21.29 -2.59
CA LYS A 313 7.55 22.18 -1.82
C LYS A 313 8.96 21.58 -1.69
N PRO A 314 10.04 22.37 -1.87
CA PRO A 314 11.42 21.92 -1.60
C PRO A 314 11.67 21.43 -0.16
N ALA A 315 10.77 21.76 0.77
CA ALA A 315 10.81 21.24 2.13
C ALA A 315 10.73 19.71 2.21
N LEU A 316 10.19 19.02 1.19
CA LEU A 316 10.14 17.54 1.14
C LEU A 316 11.43 16.92 0.57
N ASP A 317 12.32 17.70 -0.05
CA ASP A 317 13.54 17.18 -0.65
C ASP A 317 14.54 16.62 0.38
N ILE A 318 14.41 17.05 1.65
CA ILE A 318 15.14 16.54 2.84
C ILE A 318 15.02 15.02 3.05
N PHE A 319 14.05 14.38 2.39
CA PHE A 319 13.91 12.94 2.31
C PHE A 319 14.38 12.38 0.96
N ARG A 320 13.96 13.05 -0.13
CA ARG A 320 14.07 12.57 -1.52
C ARG A 320 15.51 12.54 -2.03
N ASP A 321 16.38 13.41 -1.52
CA ASP A 321 17.81 13.50 -1.85
C ASP A 321 18.68 12.36 -1.26
N LEU A 322 18.09 11.56 -0.38
CA LEU A 322 18.75 10.48 0.38
C LEU A 322 20.03 10.94 1.11
N SER A 323 20.15 12.22 1.46
CA SER A 323 21.33 12.79 2.15
C SER A 323 21.41 12.35 3.61
N TRP A 324 20.25 12.08 4.22
CA TRP A 324 20.08 11.55 5.58
C TRP A 324 20.51 10.08 5.74
N VAL A 325 20.71 9.34 4.64
CA VAL A 325 21.03 7.90 4.68
C VAL A 325 22.46 7.71 5.20
N SER A 326 22.60 6.85 6.23
CA SER A 326 23.90 6.46 6.79
C SER A 326 24.44 5.16 6.18
N GLU A 327 25.71 4.87 6.43
CA GLU A 327 26.23 3.51 6.21
C GLU A 327 25.49 2.48 7.10
N PRO A 328 25.37 1.22 6.65
CA PRO A 328 25.89 0.65 5.38
C PRO A 328 25.00 0.93 4.16
N CYS A 329 23.81 1.52 4.34
CA CYS A 329 22.87 1.75 3.23
C CYS A 329 23.37 2.81 2.24
N LYS A 330 24.11 3.82 2.70
CA LYS A 330 24.62 4.92 1.87
C LYS A 330 25.52 4.46 0.72
N SER A 331 26.37 3.45 0.96
CA SER A 331 27.23 2.85 -0.07
C SER A 331 26.58 1.66 -0.80
N CYS A 332 25.28 1.42 -0.64
CA CYS A 332 24.59 0.28 -1.24
C CYS A 332 24.13 0.55 -2.68
N GLU A 333 24.48 -0.32 -3.62
CA GLU A 333 24.02 -0.28 -5.02
C GLU A 333 22.48 -0.36 -5.12
N LEU A 334 21.83 -1.09 -4.21
CA LEU A 334 20.38 -1.21 -4.10
C LEU A 334 19.70 -0.05 -3.35
N LEU A 335 20.40 1.07 -3.07
CA LEU A 335 19.82 2.16 -2.28
C LEU A 335 18.57 2.80 -2.93
N LEU A 336 18.50 2.89 -4.26
CA LEU A 336 17.30 3.40 -4.95
C LEU A 336 16.09 2.46 -4.83
N ASP A 337 16.29 1.15 -4.92
CA ASP A 337 15.22 0.16 -4.80
C ASP A 337 14.79 -0.05 -3.35
N CYS A 338 15.73 -0.28 -2.45
CA CYS A 338 15.50 -0.66 -1.06
C CYS A 338 15.21 0.57 -0.18
N THR A 339 15.80 1.73 -0.51
CA THR A 339 15.74 3.00 0.25
C THR A 339 16.03 2.86 1.76
N GLY A 340 16.73 1.81 2.18
CA GLY A 340 17.14 1.60 3.57
C GLY A 340 16.04 1.11 4.53
N GLY A 341 14.98 0.46 4.05
CA GLY A 341 13.91 -0.14 4.89
C GLY A 341 12.91 0.89 5.44
N CYS A 342 12.43 0.72 6.68
CA CYS A 342 11.59 1.73 7.32
C CYS A 342 12.41 2.92 7.85
N LYS A 343 11.83 4.13 7.82
CA LYS A 343 12.50 5.39 8.21
C LYS A 343 12.06 5.96 9.53
N VAL A 344 10.99 5.40 10.10
CA VAL A 344 10.39 5.85 11.35
C VAL A 344 10.97 5.01 12.48
N ASP A 345 11.71 5.66 13.37
CA ASP A 345 12.17 5.08 14.62
C ASP A 345 12.41 6.23 15.61
N ALA A 346 11.39 6.53 16.42
CA ALA A 346 11.40 7.61 17.39
C ALA A 346 12.44 7.40 18.51
N ASN A 347 12.96 6.19 18.68
CA ASN A 347 14.08 5.88 19.57
C ASN A 347 15.45 6.09 18.89
N CYS A 348 15.48 6.48 17.61
CA CYS A 348 16.69 6.78 16.84
C CYS A 348 16.74 8.22 16.28
N SER A 349 15.62 8.78 15.82
CA SER A 349 15.54 10.16 15.32
C SER A 349 14.11 10.73 15.36
N ASP A 350 14.02 12.05 15.55
CA ASP A 350 12.81 12.87 15.36
C ASP A 350 12.42 13.06 13.88
N LYS A 351 13.31 12.70 12.94
CA LYS A 351 13.16 12.92 11.49
C LYS A 351 13.15 11.60 10.72
N PHE A 352 14.34 11.11 10.39
CA PHE A 352 14.57 9.91 9.58
C PHE A 352 15.86 9.21 10.05
N CYS A 353 15.89 7.90 9.87
CA CYS A 353 17.09 7.08 10.04
C CYS A 353 16.97 5.85 9.14
N ILE A 354 18.07 5.13 8.91
CA ILE A 354 17.96 3.81 8.27
C ILE A 354 17.33 2.81 9.23
N ASP A 355 16.70 1.78 8.69
CA ASP A 355 16.00 0.72 9.42
C ASP A 355 16.87 0.06 10.51
N TYR A 356 16.27 -0.23 11.68
CA TYR A 356 17.02 -0.71 12.84
C TYR A 356 17.77 -2.03 12.58
N SER A 357 17.26 -2.87 11.69
CA SER A 357 17.81 -4.20 11.41
C SER A 357 19.10 -4.18 10.58
N VAL A 358 19.47 -3.03 9.99
CA VAL A 358 20.69 -2.88 9.17
C VAL A 358 21.74 -1.92 9.77
N ARG A 359 21.43 -1.26 10.90
CA ARG A 359 22.38 -0.38 11.60
C ARG A 359 23.57 -1.19 12.11
N GLY A 360 24.78 -0.82 11.71
CA GLY A 360 26.02 -1.48 12.15
C GLY A 360 26.39 -2.77 11.40
N LEU A 361 25.63 -3.19 10.38
CA LEU A 361 26.11 -4.25 9.48
C LEU A 361 27.34 -3.77 8.68
N SER A 362 28.31 -4.66 8.47
CA SER A 362 29.65 -4.30 7.99
C SER A 362 29.76 -4.05 6.48
N LYS A 363 28.78 -4.48 5.68
CA LYS A 363 28.57 -4.11 4.26
C LYS A 363 27.23 -4.63 3.73
N PRO A 364 26.66 -4.04 2.67
CA PRO A 364 25.55 -4.62 1.91
C PRO A 364 25.97 -5.84 1.07
N VAL A 365 25.00 -6.68 0.70
CA VAL A 365 25.23 -7.95 -0.01
C VAL A 365 25.11 -7.75 -1.52
N ALA A 366 26.23 -7.76 -2.23
CA ALA A 366 26.29 -7.60 -3.69
C ALA A 366 25.52 -8.70 -4.47
N GLU A 367 25.42 -9.91 -3.90
CA GLU A 367 24.71 -11.05 -4.49
C GLU A 367 23.19 -10.80 -4.66
N LEU A 368 22.63 -9.81 -3.95
CA LEU A 368 21.22 -9.43 -4.07
C LEU A 368 20.92 -8.57 -5.31
N VAL A 369 21.92 -7.86 -5.86
CA VAL A 369 21.74 -6.96 -7.01
C VAL A 369 21.17 -7.75 -8.19
N GLN A 370 21.82 -8.88 -8.52
CA GLN A 370 21.38 -9.79 -9.57
C GLN A 370 19.97 -10.34 -9.30
N LYS A 371 19.61 -10.64 -8.04
CA LYS A 371 18.28 -11.16 -7.67
C LYS A 371 17.18 -10.11 -7.85
N VAL A 372 17.49 -8.81 -7.77
CA VAL A 372 16.54 -7.72 -8.06
C VAL A 372 16.41 -7.47 -9.57
N GLU A 373 17.51 -7.46 -10.33
CA GLU A 373 17.52 -7.17 -11.77
C GLU A 373 16.75 -8.19 -12.64
N HIS A 374 16.61 -9.44 -12.19
CA HIS A 374 15.99 -10.50 -12.99
C HIS A 374 14.45 -10.43 -13.08
N ARG A 375 13.79 -9.51 -12.37
CA ARG A 375 12.32 -9.33 -12.41
C ARG A 375 11.83 -8.65 -13.70
N LYS A 376 11.93 -9.33 -14.84
CA LYS A 376 11.29 -8.90 -16.10
C LYS A 376 9.80 -9.25 -16.10
N PRO A 377 8.90 -8.34 -16.55
CA PRO A 377 7.50 -8.67 -16.75
C PRO A 377 7.35 -9.72 -17.86
N SER A 378 6.37 -10.60 -17.74
CA SER A 378 6.07 -11.57 -18.79
C SER A 378 5.60 -10.86 -20.07
N GLU A 379 6.25 -11.16 -21.19
CA GLU A 379 5.87 -10.69 -22.53
C GLU A 379 4.90 -11.68 -23.23
N MET A 380 4.23 -12.55 -22.46
CA MET A 380 3.29 -13.53 -22.97
C MET A 380 1.83 -13.03 -22.94
N TYR A 381 1.05 -13.48 -23.91
CA TYR A 381 -0.41 -13.37 -23.95
C TYR A 381 -1.04 -14.69 -24.42
N PRO A 382 -2.31 -14.97 -24.09
CA PRO A 382 -3.03 -16.14 -24.60
C PRO A 382 -3.11 -16.16 -26.13
N VAL A 383 -3.20 -17.36 -26.71
CA VAL A 383 -3.25 -17.56 -28.17
C VAL A 383 -4.55 -17.02 -28.78
N ARG A 384 -5.67 -17.16 -28.05
CA ARG A 384 -6.98 -16.60 -28.41
C ARG A 384 -7.10 -15.12 -28.07
N TYR A 385 -8.08 -14.45 -28.66
CA TYR A 385 -8.46 -13.09 -28.30
C TYR A 385 -9.40 -13.10 -27.09
N ARG A 386 -9.28 -12.11 -26.23
CA ARG A 386 -10.04 -12.01 -24.98
C ARG A 386 -11.29 -11.15 -25.15
N ILE A 387 -12.40 -11.58 -24.54
CA ILE A 387 -13.59 -10.78 -24.30
C ILE A 387 -13.51 -10.29 -22.85
N PHE A 388 -13.72 -9.00 -22.63
CA PHE A 388 -13.52 -8.36 -21.33
C PHE A 388 -14.56 -7.25 -21.06
N ARG A 389 -14.61 -6.81 -19.81
CA ARG A 389 -15.30 -5.58 -19.39
C ARG A 389 -14.38 -4.76 -18.46
N PRO A 390 -14.57 -3.44 -18.32
CA PRO A 390 -13.95 -2.67 -17.24
C PRO A 390 -14.25 -3.30 -15.88
N ASN A 391 -13.24 -3.42 -15.02
CA ASN A 391 -13.47 -3.75 -13.62
C ASN A 391 -14.13 -2.53 -12.93
N ARG A 392 -15.02 -2.77 -11.95
CA ARG A 392 -15.79 -1.69 -11.29
C ARG A 392 -14.94 -0.61 -10.59
N TYR A 393 -13.68 -0.91 -10.27
CA TYR A 393 -12.75 0.04 -9.66
C TYR A 393 -11.86 0.78 -10.66
N MET A 394 -11.93 0.45 -11.97
CA MET A 394 -11.13 1.06 -13.03
C MET A 394 -11.46 2.55 -13.20
N LYS A 395 -10.45 3.42 -13.07
CA LYS A 395 -10.59 4.87 -13.33
C LYS A 395 -9.38 5.43 -14.06
N LEU A 396 -9.52 6.63 -14.61
CA LEU A 396 -8.46 7.37 -15.29
C LEU A 396 -8.32 8.79 -14.72
N THR A 397 -7.20 9.08 -14.06
CA THR A 397 -6.87 10.43 -13.59
C THR A 397 -6.00 11.13 -14.64
N THR A 398 -6.55 12.17 -15.28
CA THR A 398 -5.92 12.91 -16.38
C THR A 398 -5.59 14.38 -16.04
N ARG A 399 -5.99 14.84 -14.85
CA ARG A 399 -5.77 16.18 -14.27
C ARG A 399 -4.31 16.64 -14.27
N TYR A 400 -3.39 15.70 -14.05
CA TYR A 400 -1.96 15.96 -13.93
C TYR A 400 -1.23 15.75 -15.27
N PRO A 401 0.03 16.20 -15.43
CA PRO A 401 0.82 15.92 -16.62
C PRO A 401 0.95 14.40 -16.84
N GLN A 402 1.26 13.67 -15.77
CA GLN A 402 1.15 12.22 -15.67
C GLN A 402 -0.30 11.76 -15.82
N LYS A 403 -0.50 10.64 -16.52
CA LYS A 403 -1.79 9.98 -16.68
C LYS A 403 -1.80 8.70 -15.87
N PHE A 404 -2.81 8.51 -15.03
CA PHE A 404 -2.89 7.37 -14.13
C PHE A 404 -4.13 6.51 -14.43
N LEU A 405 -3.93 5.21 -14.52
CA LEU A 405 -4.97 4.20 -14.39
C LEU A 405 -5.02 3.75 -12.93
N VAL A 406 -6.17 3.94 -12.31
CA VAL A 406 -6.48 3.48 -10.95
C VAL A 406 -7.19 2.14 -11.04
N THR A 407 -6.79 1.18 -10.23
CA THR A 407 -7.50 -0.12 -10.05
C THR A 407 -7.83 -0.32 -8.57
N ARG A 408 -8.39 -1.47 -8.18
CA ARG A 408 -8.74 -1.77 -6.78
C ARG A 408 -7.55 -1.53 -5.82
N TYR A 409 -6.35 -1.95 -6.23
CA TYR A 409 -5.13 -1.92 -5.39
C TYR A 409 -3.90 -1.29 -6.05
N GLN A 410 -3.99 -0.87 -7.32
CA GLN A 410 -2.82 -0.45 -8.11
C GLN A 410 -2.99 0.94 -8.74
N THR A 411 -1.86 1.62 -8.99
CA THR A 411 -1.76 2.86 -9.78
C THR A 411 -0.74 2.62 -10.91
N VAL A 412 -1.23 2.56 -12.14
CA VAL A 412 -0.44 2.37 -13.34
C VAL A 412 -0.25 3.72 -14.03
N LYS A 413 0.99 4.09 -14.37
CA LYS A 413 1.26 5.25 -15.22
C LYS A 413 1.01 4.86 -16.68
N LEU A 414 0.31 5.71 -17.42
CA LEU A 414 0.03 5.52 -18.85
C LEU A 414 0.78 6.57 -19.69
N ASP A 415 1.15 6.20 -20.91
CA ASP A 415 1.40 7.17 -21.98
C ASP A 415 0.09 7.48 -22.73
N GLU A 416 0.10 8.45 -23.64
CA GLU A 416 -1.11 8.87 -24.37
C GLU A 416 -1.76 7.72 -25.17
N THR A 417 -0.96 6.80 -25.73
CA THR A 417 -1.46 5.64 -26.47
C THR A 417 -2.16 4.65 -25.54
N ALA A 418 -1.57 4.35 -24.39
CA ALA A 418 -2.16 3.50 -23.36
C ALA A 418 -3.38 4.15 -22.71
N LEU A 419 -3.42 5.49 -22.60
CA LEU A 419 -4.58 6.24 -22.15
C LEU A 419 -5.75 6.10 -23.11
N GLU A 420 -5.56 6.30 -24.41
CA GLU A 420 -6.63 6.13 -25.41
C GLU A 420 -7.15 4.69 -25.46
N LEU A 421 -6.27 3.69 -25.38
CA LEU A 421 -6.67 2.27 -25.26
C LEU A 421 -7.51 2.03 -23.99
N ALA A 422 -7.09 2.58 -22.85
CA ALA A 422 -7.86 2.48 -21.60
C ALA A 422 -9.21 3.21 -21.66
N GLN A 423 -9.31 4.34 -22.37
CA GLN A 423 -10.56 5.06 -22.60
C GLN A 423 -11.52 4.27 -23.50
N ALA A 424 -11.03 3.62 -24.56
CA ALA A 424 -11.85 2.76 -25.42
C ALA A 424 -12.44 1.54 -24.67
N ILE A 425 -11.69 0.99 -23.71
CA ILE A 425 -12.19 -0.02 -22.76
C ILE A 425 -13.22 0.61 -21.81
N LEU A 426 -12.85 1.66 -21.06
CA LEU A 426 -13.63 2.21 -19.94
C LEU A 426 -14.99 2.79 -20.38
N SER A 427 -15.05 3.36 -21.59
CA SER A 427 -16.30 3.86 -22.19
C SER A 427 -17.25 2.75 -22.64
N GLY A 428 -16.84 1.48 -22.62
CA GLY A 428 -17.60 0.36 -23.16
C GLY A 428 -17.67 0.34 -24.70
N ALA A 429 -16.96 1.23 -25.39
CA ALA A 429 -16.88 1.26 -26.85
C ALA A 429 -16.25 -0.03 -27.41
N VAL A 430 -15.38 -0.68 -26.64
CA VAL A 430 -14.77 -1.96 -26.99
C VAL A 430 -14.89 -2.99 -25.86
N ILE A 431 -15.43 -4.17 -26.20
CA ILE A 431 -15.66 -5.30 -25.28
C ILE A 431 -14.76 -6.53 -25.57
N ASN A 432 -13.89 -6.45 -26.59
CA ASN A 432 -12.96 -7.54 -26.91
C ASN A 432 -11.66 -7.03 -27.56
N GLU A 433 -10.64 -7.86 -27.45
CA GLU A 433 -9.27 -7.58 -27.88
C GLU A 433 -9.13 -7.38 -29.40
N GLN A 434 -9.88 -8.13 -30.21
CA GLN A 434 -9.86 -8.01 -31.66
C GLN A 434 -10.39 -6.64 -32.13
N ALA A 435 -11.40 -6.09 -31.47
CA ALA A 435 -11.93 -4.76 -31.75
C ALA A 435 -10.95 -3.64 -31.35
N LEU A 436 -10.15 -3.80 -30.27
CA LEU A 436 -9.04 -2.87 -29.97
C LEU A 436 -7.98 -2.91 -31.08
N ILE A 437 -7.59 -4.12 -31.51
CA ILE A 437 -6.60 -4.29 -32.58
C ILE A 437 -7.06 -3.59 -33.87
N VAL A 438 -8.33 -3.77 -34.26
CA VAL A 438 -8.90 -3.10 -35.45
C VAL A 438 -8.98 -1.58 -35.28
N GLN A 439 -9.44 -1.08 -34.12
CA GLN A 439 -9.58 0.37 -33.88
C GLN A 439 -8.23 1.11 -33.87
N PHE A 440 -7.16 0.48 -33.40
CA PHE A 440 -5.85 1.11 -33.21
C PHE A 440 -4.77 0.66 -34.24
N ALA A 441 -5.16 -0.11 -35.26
CA ALA A 441 -4.25 -0.75 -36.24
C ALA A 441 -3.26 0.19 -36.95
N GLU A 442 -3.65 1.45 -37.20
CA GLU A 442 -2.77 2.44 -37.86
C GLU A 442 -1.66 2.98 -36.94
N ARG A 443 -1.76 2.75 -35.62
CA ARG A 443 -0.95 3.41 -34.58
C ARG A 443 -0.23 2.45 -33.63
N VAL A 444 -0.79 1.25 -33.41
CA VAL A 444 -0.32 0.27 -32.43
C VAL A 444 -0.32 -1.12 -33.08
N SER A 445 0.75 -1.89 -32.92
CA SER A 445 0.76 -3.26 -33.44
C SER A 445 -0.16 -4.18 -32.63
N GLU A 446 -0.67 -5.25 -33.25
CA GLU A 446 -1.42 -6.29 -32.54
C GLU A 446 -0.67 -6.77 -31.29
N HIS A 447 0.64 -7.04 -31.42
CA HIS A 447 1.48 -7.51 -30.33
C HIS A 447 1.46 -6.55 -29.12
N GLU A 448 1.54 -5.24 -29.35
CA GLU A 448 1.48 -4.22 -28.29
C GLU A 448 0.08 -4.14 -27.67
N VAL A 449 -1.00 -4.22 -28.45
CA VAL A 449 -2.38 -4.28 -27.92
C VAL A 449 -2.60 -5.54 -27.07
N ARG A 450 -2.08 -6.69 -27.50
CA ARG A 450 -2.23 -7.96 -26.75
C ARG A 450 -1.39 -7.99 -25.48
N LEU A 451 -0.21 -7.37 -25.49
CA LEU A 451 0.55 -7.07 -24.27
C LEU A 451 -0.23 -6.13 -23.35
N PHE A 452 -0.79 -5.03 -23.87
CA PHE A 452 -1.61 -4.10 -23.08
C PHE A 452 -2.76 -4.83 -22.37
N VAL A 453 -3.58 -5.60 -23.09
CA VAL A 453 -4.69 -6.36 -22.50
C VAL A 453 -4.19 -7.38 -21.46
N SER A 454 -3.04 -8.05 -21.67
CA SER A 454 -2.43 -8.90 -20.62
C SER A 454 -2.11 -8.12 -19.34
N LYS A 455 -1.50 -6.93 -19.44
CA LYS A 455 -1.19 -6.14 -18.25
C LYS A 455 -2.47 -5.56 -17.62
N MET A 456 -3.49 -5.19 -18.39
CA MET A 456 -4.79 -4.74 -17.86
C MET A 456 -5.49 -5.82 -17.00
N VAL A 457 -5.38 -7.11 -17.37
CA VAL A 457 -5.83 -8.23 -16.51
C VAL A 457 -4.94 -8.35 -15.28
N GLN A 458 -3.62 -8.29 -15.46
CA GLN A 458 -2.62 -8.45 -14.39
C GLN A 458 -2.74 -7.42 -13.25
N VAL A 459 -3.22 -6.20 -13.55
CA VAL A 459 -3.43 -5.12 -12.57
C VAL A 459 -4.87 -5.06 -12.02
N GLU A 460 -5.73 -6.01 -12.38
CA GLU A 460 -7.16 -6.06 -12.04
C GLU A 460 -7.97 -4.86 -12.57
N ALA A 461 -7.58 -4.29 -13.72
CA ALA A 461 -8.31 -3.19 -14.38
C ALA A 461 -9.47 -3.67 -15.27
N ILE A 462 -9.42 -4.91 -15.77
CA ILE A 462 -10.50 -5.52 -16.57
C ILE A 462 -10.83 -6.93 -16.08
N ASP A 463 -12.11 -7.28 -16.10
CA ASP A 463 -12.56 -8.65 -15.88
C ASP A 463 -12.61 -9.39 -17.22
N LEU A 464 -12.07 -10.61 -17.28
CA LEU A 464 -12.26 -11.51 -18.42
C LEU A 464 -13.65 -12.16 -18.35
N ILE A 465 -14.37 -12.15 -19.48
CA ILE A 465 -15.72 -12.72 -19.60
C ILE A 465 -15.86 -13.74 -20.74
N GLY A 466 -14.80 -13.98 -21.51
CA GLY A 466 -14.78 -15.00 -22.56
C GLY A 466 -13.53 -14.94 -23.46
N GLU A 467 -13.50 -15.79 -24.48
CA GLU A 467 -12.45 -15.85 -25.51
C GLU A 467 -13.07 -15.99 -26.92
N VAL A 468 -12.30 -15.64 -27.95
CA VAL A 468 -12.57 -15.86 -29.39
C VAL A 468 -11.32 -16.45 -30.05
#